data_AF-A0A2J8GHF9-F1
#
_entry.id   AF-A0A2J8GHF9-F1
#
_cell.length_a   1.000
_cell.length_b   1.000
_cell.length_c   1.000
_cell.angle_alpha   90.00
_cell.angle_beta   90.00
_cell.angle_gamma   90.00
#
_symmetry.space_group_name_H-M   'P 1'
#
loop_
_entity.id
_entity.type
_entity.pdbx_description
1 polymer ?
#
loop_
_entity_poly.entity_id
_entity_poly.type
_entity_poly.pdbx_seq_one_letter_code
_entity_poly.pdbx_strand_id
1 'polypeptide(L)'
;MSGSDFSALHDRAANGDPDAIGELIELAAEREDFDLLRQLAANGSQDAADQLVELATEKGDVEELRRLAAGGSRDAADVLSELES
;
A
#
# COMPACT_ATOMS: atom_id res chain seq x y z
N MET A 1 -11.04 -10.87 -12.81
CA MET A 1 -12.22 -10.34 -12.10
C MET A 1 -13.07 -9.50 -13.04
N SER A 2 -14.39 -9.61 -12.95
CA SER A 2 -15.31 -8.66 -13.57
C SER A 2 -15.34 -7.34 -12.77
N GLY A 3 -15.74 -6.22 -13.39
CA GLY A 3 -15.95 -4.96 -12.66
C GLY A 3 -17.00 -5.07 -11.53
N SER A 4 -17.93 -6.02 -11.65
CA SER A 4 -18.89 -6.35 -10.59
C SER A 4 -18.23 -7.03 -9.37
N ASP A 5 -17.27 -7.90 -9.62
CA ASP A 5 -16.57 -8.65 -8.56
C ASP A 5 -15.68 -7.69 -7.76
N PHE A 6 -15.03 -6.76 -8.46
CA PHE A 6 -14.23 -5.71 -7.85
C PHE A 6 -15.08 -4.75 -6.99
N SER A 7 -16.27 -4.35 -7.46
CA SER A 7 -17.17 -3.51 -6.67
C SER A 7 -17.63 -4.20 -5.38
N ALA A 8 -18.00 -5.48 -5.46
CA ALA A 8 -18.40 -6.25 -4.28
C ALA A 8 -17.25 -6.42 -3.28
N LEU A 9 -16.02 -6.59 -3.79
CA LEU A 9 -14.82 -6.66 -2.96
C LEU A 9 -14.56 -5.34 -2.24
N HIS A 10 -14.62 -4.22 -2.96
CA HIS A 10 -14.47 -2.89 -2.39
C HIS A 10 -15.51 -2.59 -1.31
N ASP A 11 -16.77 -2.94 -1.54
CA ASP A 11 -17.83 -2.74 -0.55
C ASP A 11 -17.58 -3.55 0.73
N ARG A 12 -17.15 -4.82 0.61
CA ARG A 12 -16.82 -5.65 1.77
C ARG A 12 -15.65 -5.06 2.57
N ALA A 13 -14.57 -4.67 1.88
CA ALA A 13 -13.42 -4.06 2.52
C ALA A 13 -13.77 -2.73 3.22
N ALA A 14 -14.62 -1.90 2.61
CA ALA A 14 -15.12 -0.68 3.21
C ALA A 14 -15.97 -0.93 4.47
N ASN A 15 -16.57 -2.11 4.60
CA ASN A 15 -17.26 -2.55 5.81
C ASN A 15 -16.33 -3.23 6.85
N GLY A 16 -15.02 -3.24 6.61
CA GLY A 16 -14.02 -3.79 7.52
C GLY A 16 -13.84 -5.30 7.42
N ASP A 17 -14.26 -5.92 6.32
CA ASP A 17 -14.01 -7.34 6.07
C ASP A 17 -12.50 -7.57 5.83
N PRO A 18 -11.80 -8.29 6.72
CA PRO A 18 -10.35 -8.44 6.65
C PRO A 18 -9.89 -9.26 5.44
N ASP A 19 -10.68 -10.26 5.01
CA ASP A 19 -10.34 -11.06 3.84
C ASP A 19 -10.44 -10.21 2.57
N ALA A 20 -11.47 -9.36 2.50
CA ALA A 20 -11.64 -8.43 1.39
C ALA A 20 -10.53 -7.36 1.35
N ILE A 21 -10.10 -6.88 2.51
CA ILE A 21 -8.97 -5.95 2.62
C ILE A 21 -7.68 -6.63 2.11
N GLY A 22 -7.39 -7.85 2.57
CA GLY A 22 -6.23 -8.62 2.11
C GLY A 22 -6.20 -8.80 0.59
N GLU A 23 -7.33 -9.23 0.01
CA GLU A 23 -7.43 -9.43 -1.44
C GLU A 23 -7.26 -8.11 -2.23
N LEU A 24 -7.74 -6.97 -1.71
CA LEU A 24 -7.47 -5.67 -2.33
C LEU A 24 -6.00 -5.27 -2.26
N ILE A 25 -5.31 -5.57 -1.16
CA ILE A 25 -3.89 -5.26 -1.00
C ILE A 25 -3.06 -6.08 -1.99
N GLU A 26 -3.32 -7.38 -2.08
CA GLU A 26 -2.64 -8.27 -3.05
C GLU A 26 -2.87 -7.77 -4.48
N LEU A 27 -4.12 -7.50 -4.85
CA LEU A 27 -4.46 -7.02 -6.18
C LEU A 27 -3.84 -5.65 -6.48
N ALA A 28 -3.80 -4.75 -5.51
CA ALA A 28 -3.18 -3.44 -5.66
C ALA A 28 -1.66 -3.57 -5.82
N ALA A 29 -1.01 -4.44 -5.05
CA ALA A 29 0.41 -4.69 -5.17
C ALA A 29 0.78 -5.30 -6.53
N GLU A 30 0.05 -6.33 -6.99
CA GLU A 30 0.25 -6.95 -8.31
C GLU A 30 0.10 -5.96 -9.46
N ARG A 31 -0.77 -4.95 -9.30
CA ARG A 31 -1.05 -3.92 -10.30
C ARG A 31 -0.20 -2.67 -10.13
N GLU A 32 0.67 -2.63 -9.12
CA GLU A 32 1.45 -1.46 -8.72
C GLU A 32 0.55 -0.22 -8.52
N ASP A 33 -0.65 -0.43 -7.95
CA ASP A 33 -1.64 0.60 -7.67
C ASP A 33 -1.33 1.30 -6.34
N PHE A 34 -0.33 2.19 -6.38
CA PHE A 34 0.09 2.99 -5.24
C PHE A 34 -1.05 3.85 -4.66
N ASP A 35 -2.01 4.28 -5.47
CA ASP A 35 -3.14 5.09 -5.00
C ASP A 35 -4.06 4.27 -4.09
N LEU A 36 -4.43 3.06 -4.52
CA LEU A 36 -5.25 2.15 -3.72
C LEU A 36 -4.51 1.70 -2.45
N LEU A 37 -3.23 1.33 -2.55
CA LEU A 37 -2.46 0.98 -1.36
C LEU A 37 -2.37 2.15 -0.37
N ARG A 38 -2.17 3.39 -0.85
CA ARG A 38 -2.16 4.59 0.02
C ARG A 38 -3.50 4.78 0.70
N GLN A 39 -4.61 4.58 0.00
CA GLN A 39 -5.94 4.66 0.59
C GLN A 39 -6.13 3.59 1.68
N LEU A 40 -5.72 2.34 1.44
CA LEU A 40 -5.84 1.26 2.42
C LEU A 40 -4.96 1.52 3.65
N ALA A 41 -3.72 1.96 3.45
CA ALA A 41 -2.81 2.35 4.53
C ALA A 41 -3.36 3.52 5.36
N ALA A 42 -3.92 4.54 4.71
CA ALA A 42 -4.55 5.67 5.40
C ALA A 42 -5.79 5.26 6.22
N ASN A 43 -6.46 4.16 5.84
CA ASN A 43 -7.55 3.56 6.62
C ASN A 43 -7.06 2.61 7.72
N GLY A 44 -5.75 2.53 7.96
CA GLY A 44 -5.14 1.80 9.07
C GLY A 44 -4.64 0.40 8.73
N SER A 45 -4.61 0.00 7.44
CA SER A 45 -3.99 -1.27 7.06
C SER A 45 -2.46 -1.15 7.11
N GLN A 46 -1.85 -1.89 8.04
CA GLN A 46 -0.39 -1.97 8.11
C GLN A 46 0.19 -2.72 6.92
N ASP A 47 -0.41 -3.84 6.54
CA ASP A 47 0.01 -4.64 5.38
C ASP A 47 0.05 -3.79 4.09
N ALA A 48 -0.91 -2.89 3.87
CA ALA A 48 -0.88 -1.97 2.73
C ALA A 48 0.28 -0.96 2.78
N ALA A 49 0.63 -0.50 3.98
CA ALA A 49 1.77 0.40 4.18
C ALA A 49 3.09 -0.33 3.92
N ASP A 50 3.20 -1.58 4.35
CA ASP A 50 4.38 -2.41 4.13
C ASP A 50 4.58 -2.68 2.62
N GLN A 51 3.50 -3.03 1.90
CA GLN A 51 3.54 -3.19 0.44
C GLN A 51 3.94 -1.89 -0.29
N LEU A 52 3.52 -0.72 0.21
CA LEU A 52 3.95 0.56 -0.36
C LEU A 52 5.46 0.78 -0.21
N VAL A 53 6.02 0.45 0.95
CA VAL A 53 7.47 0.58 1.20
C VAL A 53 8.23 -0.39 0.30
N GLU A 54 7.80 -1.65 0.22
CA GLU A 54 8.44 -2.67 -0.62
C GLU A 54 8.46 -2.23 -2.08
N LEU A 55 7.30 -1.90 -2.66
CA LEU A 55 7.20 -1.50 -4.06
C LEU A 55 7.96 -0.20 -4.35
N ALA A 56 7.88 0.80 -3.46
CA ALA A 56 8.63 2.04 -3.63
C ALA A 56 10.15 1.78 -3.59
N THR A 57 10.61 0.86 -2.74
CA THR A 57 12.01 0.43 -2.68
C THR A 57 12.45 -0.25 -3.97
N GLU A 58 11.68 -1.24 -4.44
CA GLU A 58 11.97 -1.98 -5.67
C GLU A 58 12.02 -1.08 -6.91
N LYS A 59 11.17 -0.04 -6.94
CA LYS A 59 11.12 0.95 -8.02
C LYS A 59 12.14 2.07 -7.88
N GLY A 60 12.78 2.20 -6.73
CA GLY A 60 13.60 3.36 -6.38
C GLY A 60 12.78 4.65 -6.35
N ASP A 61 11.49 4.58 -5.98
CA ASP A 61 10.61 5.74 -5.82
C ASP A 61 10.92 6.45 -4.50
N VAL A 62 11.98 7.25 -4.54
CA VAL A 62 12.46 8.05 -3.41
C VAL A 62 11.41 9.07 -2.96
N GLU A 63 10.56 9.57 -3.86
CA GLU A 63 9.51 10.53 -3.48
C GLU A 63 8.45 9.87 -2.62
N GLU A 64 8.02 8.66 -2.99
CA GLU A 64 7.06 7.90 -2.22
C GLU A 64 7.64 7.43 -0.89
N LEU A 65 8.88 6.93 -0.86
CA LEU A 65 9.56 6.61 0.39
C LEU A 65 9.64 7.82 1.32
N ARG A 66 9.96 9.03 0.81
CA ARG A 66 9.96 10.27 1.62
C ARG A 66 8.58 10.61 2.16
N ARG A 67 7.53 10.41 1.37
CA ARG A 67 6.14 10.62 1.81
C ARG A 67 5.79 9.66 2.95
N LEU A 68 6.12 8.39 2.81
CA LEU A 68 5.86 7.35 3.82
C LEU A 68 6.64 7.62 5.12
N ALA A 69 7.92 7.98 5.02
CA ALA A 69 8.75 8.36 6.16
C ALA A 69 8.20 9.59 6.89
N ALA A 70 7.79 10.62 6.15
CA ALA A 70 7.14 11.80 6.72
C ALA A 70 5.78 11.48 7.38
N GLY A 71 5.10 10.44 6.89
CA GLY A 71 3.89 9.86 7.48
C GLY A 71 4.14 8.99 8.72
N GLY A 72 5.42 8.77 9.10
CA GLY A 72 5.80 8.01 10.28
C GLY A 72 6.18 6.55 10.03
N SER A 73 6.28 6.12 8.77
CA SER A 73 6.83 4.79 8.45
C SER A 73 8.32 4.75 8.78
N ARG A 74 8.70 3.88 9.71
CA ARG A 74 10.11 3.69 10.08
C ARG A 74 10.87 2.96 8.99
N ASP A 75 10.27 1.93 8.41
CA ASP A 75 10.89 1.13 7.36
C ASP A 75 11.20 2.00 6.13
N ALA A 76 10.31 2.91 5.75
CA ALA A 76 10.57 3.87 4.68
C ALA A 76 11.74 4.82 5.02
N ALA A 77 11.83 5.28 6.27
CA ALA A 77 12.91 6.16 6.71
C ALA A 77 14.27 5.45 6.70
N ASP A 78 14.28 4.17 7.10
CA ASP A 78 15.49 3.34 7.10
C ASP A 78 15.97 3.10 5.67
N VAL A 79 15.07 2.69 4.76
CA VAL A 79 15.41 2.53 3.33
C VAL A 79 15.96 3.82 2.72
N LEU A 80 15.33 4.97 2.97
CA LEU A 80 15.85 6.25 2.47
C LEU A 80 17.27 6.54 2.94
N SER A 81 17.54 6.27 4.23
CA SER A 81 18.87 6.48 4.78
C SER A 81 19.92 5.58 4.11
N GLU A 82 19.56 4.36 3.72
CA GLU A 82 20.45 3.45 2.99
C GLU A 82 20.66 3.88 1.54
N LEU A 83 19.63 4.44 0.89
CA LEU A 83 19.74 4.95 -0.49
C LEU A 83 20.55 6.24 -0.59
N GLU A 84 20.54 7.07 0.46
CA GLU A 84 21.23 8.36 0.51
C GLU A 84 22.67 8.28 1.07
N SER A 85 23.11 7.10 1.52
CA SER A 85 24.47 6.85 2.05
C SER A 85 25.51 6.54 0.97
#